data_AF-A0A4Q2D512-F1
#
_entry.id   AF-A0A4Q2D512-F1
#
_cell.length_a   1.000
_cell.length_b   1.000
_cell.length_c   1.000
_cell.angle_alpha   90.00
_cell.angle_beta   90.00
_cell.angle_gamma   90.00
#
_symmetry.space_group_name_H-M   'P 1'
#
loop_
_entity.id
_entity.type
_entity.pdbx_description
1 polymer ?
#
loop_
_entity_poly.entity_id
_entity_poly.type
_entity_poly.pdbx_seq_one_letter_code
_entity_poly.pdbx_strand_id
1 'polypeptide(L)'
;MSMPNGKASGLDGIPTELWKLLATEYQKVSSSNPNAKDLPPDLIFLLQIVFNDIENYGVAADSNFAEGWMCPIYKKKDKTDIANYCPITILNADYKTFTKALAIKLAPIALKIIHPNQAGFLKGRRIDDHTELIKLMIRWCETEDEDGLLILLDQEKAYNKITHKFLNETLQAFHIPDNFQKTVMGLYQNANTTIIINGTKSKEIKIT
;
A
#
# COMPACT_ATOMS: atom_id res chain seq x y z
N MET A 1 16.49 -0.93 2.35
CA MET A 1 15.07 -0.50 2.29
C MET A 1 14.83 0.36 1.06
N SER A 2 13.89 0.00 0.20
CA SER A 2 13.55 0.75 -1.04
C SER A 2 12.47 1.82 -0.85
N MET A 3 12.13 2.20 0.39
CA MET A 3 11.12 3.23 0.65
C MET A 3 11.60 4.58 0.11
N PRO A 4 10.75 5.43 -0.49
CA PRO A 4 11.17 6.75 -0.98
C PRO A 4 11.41 7.74 0.17
N ASN A 5 12.32 8.71 -0.04
CA ASN A 5 12.52 9.84 0.89
C ASN A 5 11.42 10.91 0.71
N GLY A 6 11.30 11.81 1.69
CA GLY A 6 10.39 12.95 1.68
C GLY A 6 8.93 12.58 1.90
N LYS A 7 8.66 11.41 2.48
CA LYS A 7 7.30 10.96 2.80
C LYS A 7 6.90 11.41 4.19
N ALA A 8 5.63 11.77 4.36
CA ALA A 8 5.06 12.07 5.67
C ALA A 8 5.19 10.84 6.60
N SER A 9 5.61 11.10 7.84
CA SER A 9 5.66 10.13 8.93
C SER A 9 4.24 9.82 9.43
N GLY A 10 4.11 8.65 10.05
CA GLY A 10 2.86 8.28 10.72
C GLY A 10 2.70 9.03 12.04
N LEU A 11 1.86 8.49 12.92
CA LEU A 11 1.59 9.11 14.23
C LEU A 11 2.78 9.02 15.19
N ASP A 12 3.68 8.05 14.96
CA ASP A 12 4.93 7.89 15.69
C ASP A 12 5.94 9.04 15.44
N GLY A 13 5.73 9.83 14.37
CA GLY A 13 6.63 10.90 13.96
C GLY A 13 7.95 10.41 13.37
N ILE A 14 8.15 9.10 13.21
CA ILE A 14 9.43 8.53 12.77
C ILE A 14 9.50 8.54 11.24
N PRO A 15 10.44 9.32 10.64
CA PRO A 15 10.56 9.41 9.19
C PRO A 15 11.28 8.19 8.63
N THR A 16 11.00 7.88 7.36
CA THR A 16 11.61 6.76 6.62
C THR A 16 13.15 6.87 6.55
N GLU A 17 13.66 8.09 6.53
CA GLU A 17 15.07 8.44 6.50
C GLU A 17 15.81 7.96 7.74
N LEU A 18 15.18 8.03 8.92
CA LEU A 18 15.79 7.56 10.15
C LEU A 18 15.98 6.04 10.11
N TRP A 19 14.96 5.30 9.65
CA TRP A 19 15.06 3.85 9.44
C TRP A 19 16.22 3.48 8.51
N LYS A 20 16.38 4.22 7.41
CA LYS A 20 17.48 3.99 6.46
C LYS A 20 18.84 4.31 7.06
N LEU A 21 18.95 5.45 7.76
CA LEU A 21 20.19 5.88 8.39
C LEU A 21 20.68 4.82 9.38
N LEU A 22 19.80 4.38 10.29
CA LEU A 22 20.14 3.35 11.29
C LEU A 22 20.57 2.03 10.64
N ALA A 23 19.86 1.58 9.60
CA ALA A 23 20.24 0.36 8.87
C ALA A 23 21.61 0.50 8.18
N THR A 24 21.90 1.67 7.61
CA THR A 24 23.20 1.95 6.97
C THR A 24 24.33 2.03 8.00
N GLU A 25 24.12 2.67 9.15
CA GLU A 25 25.11 2.74 10.22
C GLU A 25 25.44 1.36 10.79
N TYR A 26 24.42 0.52 11.03
CA TYR A 26 24.66 -0.87 11.43
C TYR A 26 25.55 -1.63 10.45
N GLN A 27 25.23 -1.56 9.15
CA GLN A 27 25.99 -2.24 8.10
C GLN A 27 27.45 -1.77 8.03
N LYS A 28 27.70 -0.47 8.18
CA LYS A 28 29.05 0.10 8.20
C LYS A 28 29.85 -0.43 9.39
N VAL A 29 29.31 -0.30 10.62
CA VAL A 29 30.04 -0.70 11.83
C VAL A 29 30.24 -2.21 11.88
N SER A 30 29.23 -3.00 11.49
CA SER A 30 29.32 -4.47 11.44
C SER A 30 30.38 -4.95 10.45
N SER A 31 30.52 -4.28 9.30
CA SER A 31 31.54 -4.62 8.29
C SER A 31 32.95 -4.22 8.73
N SER A 32 33.11 -3.12 9.48
CA SER A 32 34.43 -2.61 9.91
C SER A 32 34.91 -3.20 11.24
N ASN A 33 34.01 -3.50 12.18
CA ASN A 33 34.35 -4.08 13.47
C ASN A 33 33.21 -5.00 13.96
N PRO A 34 33.21 -6.28 13.56
CA PRO A 34 32.14 -7.23 13.89
C PRO A 34 31.94 -7.48 15.39
N ASN A 35 32.98 -7.23 16.21
CA ASN A 35 32.97 -7.48 17.65
C ASN A 35 32.87 -6.18 18.48
N ALA A 36 32.43 -5.07 17.88
CA ALA A 36 32.22 -3.83 18.60
C ALA A 36 31.20 -4.05 19.73
N LYS A 37 31.55 -3.69 20.96
CA LYS A 37 30.65 -3.78 22.12
C LYS A 37 29.41 -2.88 21.98
N ASP A 38 29.53 -1.78 21.24
CA ASP A 38 28.49 -0.76 21.06
C ASP A 38 27.97 -0.77 19.61
N LEU A 39 27.59 -1.93 19.11
CA LEU A 39 27.03 -2.04 17.77
C LEU A 39 25.64 -1.36 17.73
N PRO A 40 25.33 -0.57 16.68
CA PRO A 40 23.97 -0.09 16.48
C PRO A 40 22.96 -1.25 16.44
N PRO A 41 21.67 -1.02 16.70
CA PRO A 41 20.67 -2.08 16.59
C PRO A 41 20.55 -2.56 15.13
N ASP A 42 20.53 -3.89 14.94
CA ASP A 42 20.25 -4.50 13.64
C ASP A 42 18.77 -4.35 13.30
N LEU A 43 18.44 -3.23 12.66
CA LEU A 43 17.07 -2.88 12.34
C LEU A 43 16.40 -3.88 11.39
N ILE A 44 17.18 -4.53 10.51
CA ILE A 44 16.63 -5.50 9.57
C ILE A 44 16.24 -6.77 10.33
N PHE A 45 17.12 -7.24 11.21
CA PHE A 45 16.83 -8.39 12.06
C PHE A 45 15.64 -8.13 12.99
N LEU A 46 15.58 -6.96 13.63
CA LEU A 46 14.46 -6.58 14.51
C LEU A 46 13.13 -6.53 13.75
N LEU A 47 13.10 -5.89 12.58
CA LEU A 47 11.91 -5.85 11.73
C LEU A 47 11.50 -7.25 11.26
N GLN A 48 12.47 -8.12 10.96
CA GLN A 48 12.18 -9.51 10.60
C GLN A 48 11.50 -10.26 11.74
N ILE A 49 11.97 -10.09 12.99
CA ILE A 49 11.32 -10.67 14.17
C ILE A 49 9.88 -10.17 14.26
N VAL A 50 9.67 -8.86 14.23
CA VAL A 50 8.34 -8.24 14.35
C VAL A 50 7.41 -8.69 13.22
N PHE A 51 7.87 -8.72 11.97
CA PHE A 51 7.05 -9.10 10.84
C PHE A 51 6.69 -10.58 10.85
N ASN A 52 7.60 -11.45 11.30
CA ASN A 52 7.30 -12.86 11.49
C ASN A 52 6.30 -13.06 12.64
N ASP A 53 6.42 -12.31 13.72
CA ASP A 53 5.47 -12.33 14.84
C ASP A 53 4.06 -11.95 14.34
N ILE A 54 3.96 -10.85 13.57
CA ILE A 54 2.70 -10.41 12.96
C ILE A 54 2.13 -11.45 11.98
N GLU A 55 2.95 -12.09 11.15
CA GLU A 55 2.48 -13.16 10.25
C GLU A 55 1.92 -14.37 11.03
N ASN A 56 2.51 -14.72 12.18
CA ASN A 56 2.10 -15.89 12.94
C ASN A 56 0.93 -15.63 13.89
N TYR A 57 0.88 -14.45 14.52
CA TYR A 57 -0.03 -14.15 15.63
C TYR A 57 -0.95 -12.94 15.35
N GLY A 58 -0.72 -12.21 14.26
CA GLY A 58 -1.45 -10.98 13.95
C GLY A 58 -0.85 -9.75 14.64
N VAL A 59 -1.46 -8.59 14.38
CA VAL A 59 -1.03 -7.33 15.00
C VAL A 59 -1.50 -7.30 16.45
N ALA A 60 -0.57 -7.06 17.38
CA ALA A 60 -0.86 -6.91 18.80
C ALA A 60 -1.89 -5.77 19.03
N ALA A 61 -2.93 -6.06 19.82
CA ALA A 61 -4.08 -5.17 19.99
C ALA A 61 -3.76 -3.87 20.72
N ASP A 62 -2.70 -3.86 21.53
CA ASP A 62 -2.18 -2.72 22.28
C ASP A 62 -1.03 -1.99 21.54
N SER A 63 -0.67 -2.45 20.33
CA SER A 63 0.35 -1.79 19.52
C SER A 63 -0.25 -0.69 18.64
N ASN A 64 0.55 0.34 18.38
CA ASN A 64 0.22 1.42 17.45
C ASN A 64 0.57 1.08 15.98
N PHE A 65 0.87 -0.19 15.67
CA PHE A 65 1.40 -0.60 14.37
C PHE A 65 0.43 -0.32 13.22
N ALA A 66 -0.87 -0.57 13.44
CA ALA A 66 -1.93 -0.34 12.46
C ALA A 66 -2.62 1.02 12.62
N GLU A 67 -2.05 1.94 13.41
CA GLU A 67 -2.57 3.29 13.54
C GLU A 67 -2.17 4.17 12.37
N GLY A 68 -3.11 5.00 11.93
CA GLY A 68 -2.86 6.01 10.91
C GLY A 68 -3.52 7.34 11.26
N TRP A 69 -3.13 8.37 10.53
CA TRP A 69 -3.85 9.64 10.57
C TRP A 69 -4.32 10.03 9.18
N MET A 70 -5.57 10.49 9.10
CA MET A 70 -6.20 10.89 7.86
C MET A 70 -6.15 12.41 7.69
N CYS A 71 -5.72 12.85 6.52
CA CYS A 71 -5.87 14.23 6.07
C CYS A 71 -6.68 14.26 4.77
N PRO A 72 -7.80 15.00 4.70
CA PRO A 72 -8.54 15.19 3.46
C PRO A 72 -7.81 16.17 2.53
N ILE A 73 -7.48 15.72 1.32
CA ILE A 73 -6.87 16.57 0.28
C ILE A 73 -7.94 17.02 -0.71
N TYR A 74 -8.08 18.34 -0.89
CA TYR A 74 -8.99 18.91 -1.87
C TYR A 74 -8.61 18.48 -3.30
N LYS A 75 -9.57 17.94 -4.07
CA LYS A 75 -9.34 17.46 -5.44
C LYS A 75 -9.76 18.48 -6.50
N LYS A 76 -11.04 18.86 -6.53
CA LYS A 76 -11.64 19.81 -7.50
C LYS A 76 -13.05 20.22 -7.09
N LYS A 77 -13.64 21.24 -7.73
CA LYS A 77 -15.01 21.76 -7.52
C LYS A 77 -15.19 22.56 -6.22
N ASP A 78 -16.34 22.48 -5.58
CA ASP A 78 -16.67 23.27 -4.40
C ASP A 78 -15.90 22.74 -3.18
N LYS A 79 -15.22 23.66 -2.47
CA LYS A 79 -14.47 23.37 -1.24
C LYS A 79 -15.38 23.14 -0.03
N THR A 80 -16.64 23.56 -0.10
CA THR A 80 -17.61 23.35 0.98
C THR A 80 -18.20 21.94 0.98
N ASP A 81 -18.10 21.24 -0.15
CA ASP A 81 -18.58 19.86 -0.31
C ASP A 81 -17.47 18.84 -0.01
N ILE A 82 -17.65 18.08 1.07
CA ILE A 82 -16.71 17.04 1.52
C ILE A 82 -16.50 15.94 0.48
N ALA A 83 -17.47 15.70 -0.42
CA ALA A 83 -17.36 14.67 -1.45
C ALA A 83 -16.23 14.98 -2.46
N ASN A 84 -15.81 16.25 -2.54
CA ASN A 84 -14.73 16.75 -3.40
C ASN A 84 -13.32 16.59 -2.79
N TYR A 85 -13.23 16.04 -1.59
CA TYR A 85 -11.98 15.74 -0.91
C TYR A 85 -11.63 14.26 -1.05
N CYS A 86 -10.34 13.99 -1.17
CA CYS A 86 -9.76 12.65 -1.15
C CYS A 86 -9.14 12.42 0.23
N PRO A 87 -9.71 11.55 1.07
CA PRO A 87 -9.07 11.20 2.33
C PRO A 87 -7.77 10.44 2.05
N ILE A 88 -6.67 10.87 2.66
CA ILE A 88 -5.40 10.14 2.62
C ILE A 88 -5.03 9.77 4.04
N THR A 89 -4.91 8.47 4.30
CA THR A 89 -4.38 7.95 5.57
C THR A 89 -2.87 7.78 5.46
N ILE A 90 -2.16 8.33 6.43
CA ILE A 90 -0.71 8.24 6.56
C ILE A 90 -0.40 7.30 7.72
N LEU A 91 0.29 6.22 7.39
CA LEU A 91 0.67 5.13 8.29
C LEU A 91 2.13 5.24 8.73
N ASN A 92 2.50 4.55 9.81
CA ASN A 92 3.87 4.47 10.28
C ASN A 92 4.80 3.81 9.23
N ALA A 93 6.10 4.11 9.32
CA ALA A 93 7.08 3.70 8.31
C ALA A 93 7.36 2.20 8.33
N ASP A 94 7.33 1.58 9.50
CA ASP A 94 7.38 0.13 9.72
C ASP A 94 6.18 -0.60 9.09
N TYR A 95 4.95 -0.11 9.29
CA TYR A 95 3.75 -0.63 8.63
C TYR A 95 3.87 -0.55 7.10
N LYS A 96 4.33 0.60 6.57
CA LYS A 96 4.59 0.79 5.14
C LYS A 96 5.66 -0.19 4.63
N THR A 97 6.67 -0.49 5.45
CA THR A 97 7.71 -1.47 5.12
C THR A 97 7.13 -2.87 5.04
N PHE A 98 6.33 -3.27 6.04
CA PHE A 98 5.70 -4.59 6.08
C PHE A 98 4.76 -4.83 4.91
N THR A 99 3.82 -3.91 4.68
CA THR A 99 2.89 -3.99 3.55
C THR A 99 3.60 -3.95 2.19
N LYS A 100 4.73 -3.24 2.08
CA LYS A 100 5.57 -3.30 0.88
C LYS A 100 6.21 -4.68 0.69
N ALA A 101 6.67 -5.32 1.76
CA ALA A 101 7.20 -6.69 1.70
C ALA A 101 6.12 -7.68 1.25
N LEU A 102 4.91 -7.59 1.79
CA LEU A 102 3.76 -8.38 1.35
C LEU A 102 3.42 -8.15 -0.13
N ALA A 103 3.41 -6.90 -0.58
CA ALA A 103 3.16 -6.57 -1.98
C ALA A 103 4.23 -7.14 -2.93
N ILE A 104 5.50 -7.11 -2.52
CA ILE A 104 6.61 -7.71 -3.29
C ILE A 104 6.43 -9.23 -3.38
N LYS A 105 6.03 -9.89 -2.28
CA LYS A 105 5.75 -11.32 -2.22
C LYS A 105 4.58 -11.72 -3.14
N LEU A 106 3.54 -10.89 -3.22
CA LEU A 106 2.37 -11.12 -4.07
C LEU A 106 2.59 -10.80 -5.56
N ALA A 107 3.45 -9.83 -5.87
CA ALA A 107 3.67 -9.34 -7.24
C ALA A 107 3.91 -10.43 -8.32
N PRO A 108 4.78 -11.45 -8.14
CA PRO A 108 4.98 -12.47 -9.16
C PRO A 108 3.76 -13.37 -9.36
N ILE A 109 2.92 -13.55 -8.34
CA ILE A 109 1.66 -14.30 -8.43
C ILE A 109 0.64 -13.46 -9.19
N ALA A 110 0.48 -12.18 -8.81
CA ALA A 110 -0.42 -11.23 -9.45
C ALA A 110 -0.19 -11.14 -10.96
N LEU A 111 1.07 -11.12 -11.41
CA LEU A 111 1.41 -11.10 -12.84
C LEU A 111 0.94 -12.34 -13.62
N LYS A 112 0.79 -13.49 -12.96
CA LYS A 112 0.34 -14.76 -13.58
C LYS A 112 -1.18 -14.89 -13.60
N ILE A 113 -1.85 -14.43 -12.55
CA ILE A 113 -3.30 -14.64 -12.38
C ILE A 113 -4.13 -13.49 -12.95
N ILE A 114 -3.57 -12.28 -13.07
CA ILE A 114 -4.29 -11.12 -13.60
C ILE A 114 -4.16 -11.07 -15.12
N HIS A 115 -5.30 -10.95 -15.80
CA HIS A 115 -5.39 -10.87 -17.26
C HIS A 115 -4.43 -9.81 -17.85
N PRO A 116 -3.72 -10.09 -18.97
CA PRO A 116 -2.73 -9.18 -19.56
C PRO A 116 -3.23 -7.76 -19.84
N ASN A 117 -4.50 -7.61 -20.22
CA ASN A 117 -5.13 -6.31 -20.51
C ASN A 117 -5.36 -5.41 -19.26
N GLN A 118 -4.99 -5.88 -18.06
CA GLN A 118 -4.91 -5.03 -16.87
C GLN A 118 -3.54 -4.35 -16.84
N ALA A 119 -3.48 -3.08 -17.24
CA ALA A 119 -2.25 -2.28 -17.20
C ALA A 119 -1.84 -1.87 -15.79
N GLY A 120 -2.82 -1.47 -14.97
CA GLY A 120 -2.59 -0.76 -13.72
C GLY A 120 -1.87 -1.59 -12.67
N PHE A 121 -0.95 -0.96 -11.95
CA PHE A 121 -0.29 -1.47 -10.74
C PHE A 121 0.52 -2.77 -10.90
N LEU A 122 0.77 -3.22 -12.15
CA LEU A 122 1.55 -4.41 -12.45
C LEU A 122 2.87 -4.05 -13.10
N LYS A 123 3.96 -4.59 -12.56
CA LYS A 123 5.31 -4.33 -13.06
C LYS A 123 5.44 -4.80 -14.50
N GLY A 124 5.92 -3.92 -15.38
CA GLY A 124 6.17 -4.24 -16.79
C GLY A 124 4.97 -4.09 -17.72
N ARG A 125 3.79 -3.72 -17.21
CA ARG A 125 2.63 -3.36 -18.03
C ARG A 125 2.47 -1.85 -18.02
N ARG A 126 2.28 -1.25 -19.19
CA ARG A 126 2.23 0.20 -19.32
C ARG A 126 0.90 0.66 -19.90
N ILE A 127 0.51 1.88 -19.52
CA ILE A 127 -0.75 2.50 -20.00
C ILE A 127 -0.67 2.89 -21.48
N ASP A 128 0.54 3.18 -21.97
CA ASP A 128 0.78 3.48 -23.38
C ASP A 128 0.51 2.26 -24.28
N ASP A 129 0.85 1.05 -23.85
CA ASP A 129 0.54 -0.17 -24.62
C ASP A 129 -0.98 -0.30 -24.88
N HIS A 130 -1.79 0.04 -23.89
CA HIS A 130 -3.25 -0.03 -23.98
C HIS A 130 -3.82 1.14 -24.80
N THR A 131 -3.19 2.30 -24.71
CA THR A 131 -3.57 3.47 -25.52
C THR A 131 -3.30 3.20 -27.00
N GLU A 132 -2.16 2.59 -27.33
CA GLU A 132 -1.83 2.19 -28.70
C GLU A 132 -2.75 1.06 -29.19
N LEU A 133 -3.08 0.08 -28.36
CA LEU A 133 -4.05 -0.96 -28.71
C LEU A 133 -5.42 -0.35 -29.11
N ILE A 134 -5.93 0.61 -28.33
CA ILE A 134 -7.20 1.29 -28.66
C ILE A 134 -7.11 2.01 -30.01
N LYS A 135 -6.01 2.73 -30.27
CA LYS A 135 -5.80 3.41 -31.56
C LYS A 135 -5.75 2.43 -32.72
N LEU A 136 -5.10 1.28 -32.54
CA LEU A 136 -5.02 0.23 -33.56
C LEU A 136 -6.39 -0.38 -33.84
N MET A 137 -7.20 -0.63 -32.80
CA MET A 137 -8.57 -1.13 -32.96
C MET A 137 -9.45 -0.15 -33.74
N ILE A 138 -9.36 1.15 -33.44
CA ILE A 138 -10.09 2.19 -34.18
C ILE A 138 -9.71 2.18 -35.66
N ARG A 139 -8.40 2.18 -35.97
CA ARG A 139 -7.91 2.14 -37.35
C ARG A 139 -8.32 0.86 -38.08
N TRP A 140 -8.37 -0.26 -37.38
CA TRP A 140 -8.80 -1.54 -37.95
C TRP A 140 -10.27 -1.48 -38.35
N CYS A 141 -11.16 -0.99 -37.47
CA CYS A 141 -12.57 -0.75 -37.80
C CYS A 141 -12.72 0.18 -39.03
N GLU A 142 -11.96 1.28 -39.08
CA GLU A 142 -11.95 2.21 -40.23
C GLU A 142 -11.48 1.55 -41.53
N THR A 143 -10.57 0.58 -41.45
CA THR A 143 -10.00 -0.10 -42.63
C THR A 143 -10.92 -1.19 -43.16
N GLU A 144 -11.57 -1.92 -42.27
CA GLU A 144 -12.47 -3.03 -42.62
C GLU A 144 -13.92 -2.57 -42.87
N ASP A 145 -14.22 -1.27 -42.72
CA ASP A 145 -15.58 -0.70 -42.83
C ASP A 145 -16.56 -1.35 -41.82
N GLU A 146 -16.06 -1.62 -40.61
CA GLU A 146 -16.81 -2.26 -39.52
C GLU A 146 -17.16 -1.24 -38.44
N ASP A 147 -18.40 -1.26 -37.97
CA ASP A 147 -18.84 -0.41 -36.87
C ASP A 147 -18.20 -0.81 -35.54
N GLY A 148 -17.71 0.17 -34.78
CA GLY A 148 -17.08 -0.02 -33.47
C GLY A 148 -17.77 0.75 -32.36
N LEU A 149 -17.76 0.20 -31.14
CA LEU A 149 -18.25 0.88 -29.93
C LEU A 149 -17.14 0.95 -28.87
N LEU A 150 -16.82 2.15 -28.42
CA LEU A 150 -15.92 2.38 -27.28
C LEU A 150 -16.72 2.73 -26.03
N ILE A 151 -16.61 1.88 -25.00
CA ILE A 151 -17.27 2.09 -23.69
C ILE A 151 -16.21 2.52 -22.67
N LEU A 152 -16.34 3.74 -22.15
CA LEU A 152 -15.45 4.31 -21.14
C LEU A 152 -16.11 4.24 -19.76
N LEU A 153 -15.58 3.40 -18.88
CA LEU A 153 -16.09 3.19 -17.52
C LEU A 153 -15.10 3.74 -16.49
N ASP A 154 -15.58 4.51 -15.52
CA ASP A 154 -14.81 4.99 -14.37
C ASP A 154 -15.49 4.61 -13.06
N GLN A 155 -14.71 4.14 -12.09
CA GLN A 155 -15.20 3.73 -10.78
C GLN A 155 -15.00 4.84 -9.76
N GLU A 156 -16.10 5.42 -9.28
CA GLU A 156 -16.05 6.49 -8.30
C GLU A 156 -15.52 5.97 -6.95
N LYS A 157 -14.38 6.52 -6.49
CA LYS A 157 -13.79 6.26 -5.17
C LYS A 157 -13.57 4.77 -4.89
N ALA A 158 -13.02 4.03 -5.87
CA ALA A 158 -12.84 2.58 -5.82
C ALA A 158 -12.27 2.04 -4.49
N TYR A 159 -11.21 2.66 -3.94
CA TYR A 159 -10.62 2.22 -2.67
C TYR A 159 -11.56 2.35 -1.46
N ASN A 160 -12.43 3.36 -1.45
CA ASN A 160 -13.35 3.59 -0.33
C ASN A 160 -14.59 2.70 -0.40
N LYS A 161 -14.84 2.03 -1.53
CA LYS A 161 -16.05 1.21 -1.76
C LYS A 161 -15.77 -0.29 -1.65
N ILE A 162 -14.52 -0.72 -1.52
CA ILE A 162 -14.17 -2.13 -1.37
C ILE A 162 -14.40 -2.56 0.07
N THR A 163 -15.31 -3.50 0.28
CA THR A 163 -15.52 -4.10 1.61
C THR A 163 -14.41 -5.09 1.94
N HIS A 164 -14.04 -5.18 3.21
CA HIS A 164 -13.08 -6.19 3.69
C HIS A 164 -13.54 -7.63 3.38
N LYS A 165 -14.85 -7.88 3.40
CA LYS A 165 -15.44 -9.17 2.99
C LYS A 165 -15.12 -9.50 1.52
N PHE A 166 -15.40 -8.56 0.61
CA PHE A 166 -15.10 -8.74 -0.81
C PHE A 166 -13.61 -8.95 -1.07
N LEU A 167 -12.74 -8.20 -0.36
CA LEU A 167 -11.30 -8.38 -0.45
C LEU A 167 -10.89 -9.81 -0.06
N ASN A 168 -11.39 -10.31 1.07
CA ASN A 168 -11.10 -11.66 1.54
C ASN A 168 -11.60 -12.74 0.56
N GLU A 169 -12.85 -12.62 0.09
CA GLU A 169 -13.42 -13.55 -0.90
C GLU A 169 -12.62 -13.54 -2.22
N THR A 170 -12.13 -12.37 -2.64
CA THR A 170 -11.28 -12.24 -3.83
C THR A 170 -9.96 -12.98 -3.65
N LEU A 171 -9.29 -12.82 -2.50
CA LEU A 171 -8.03 -13.53 -2.23
C LEU A 171 -8.24 -15.06 -2.21
N GLN A 172 -9.37 -15.51 -1.67
CA GLN A 172 -9.76 -16.93 -1.66
C GLN A 172 -10.02 -17.46 -3.07
N ALA A 173 -10.75 -16.70 -3.90
CA ALA A 173 -11.05 -17.07 -5.29
C ALA A 173 -9.79 -17.20 -6.15
N PHE A 174 -8.76 -16.40 -5.88
CA PHE A 174 -7.46 -16.51 -6.52
C PHE A 174 -6.52 -17.54 -5.88
N HIS A 175 -7.00 -18.32 -4.90
CA HIS A 175 -6.22 -19.33 -4.19
C HIS A 175 -4.92 -18.80 -3.58
N ILE A 176 -4.94 -17.56 -3.09
CA ILE A 176 -3.82 -16.99 -2.34
C ILE A 176 -3.64 -17.78 -1.05
N PRO A 177 -2.41 -18.08 -0.56
CA PRO A 177 -2.23 -18.90 0.63
C PRO A 177 -2.94 -18.33 1.88
N ASP A 178 -3.57 -19.19 2.67
CA ASP A 178 -4.35 -18.81 3.86
C ASP A 178 -3.57 -17.95 4.86
N ASN A 179 -2.28 -18.25 5.06
CA ASN A 179 -1.43 -17.44 5.93
C ASN A 179 -1.39 -15.98 5.41
N PHE A 180 -1.14 -15.78 4.11
CA PHE A 180 -1.11 -14.44 3.52
C PHE A 180 -2.47 -13.74 3.63
N GLN A 181 -3.58 -14.47 3.41
CA GLN A 181 -4.93 -13.93 3.60
C GLN A 181 -5.12 -13.45 5.04
N LYS A 182 -4.81 -14.29 6.03
CA LYS A 182 -4.91 -13.96 7.46
C LYS A 182 -4.06 -12.76 7.83
N THR A 183 -2.82 -12.68 7.35
CA THR A 183 -1.95 -11.52 7.56
C THR A 183 -2.59 -10.25 7.03
N VAL A 184 -3.08 -10.25 5.78
CA VAL A 184 -3.73 -9.08 5.17
C VAL A 184 -4.97 -8.66 5.95
N MET A 185 -5.83 -9.63 6.31
CA MET A 185 -7.05 -9.34 7.07
C MET A 185 -6.76 -8.87 8.49
N GLY A 186 -5.71 -9.41 9.12
CA GLY A 186 -5.24 -9.00 10.45
C GLY A 186 -4.80 -7.54 10.50
N LEU A 187 -4.25 -7.01 9.41
CA LEU A 187 -3.90 -5.58 9.30
C LEU A 187 -5.13 -4.66 9.37
N TYR A 188 -6.31 -5.13 8.95
CA TYR A 188 -7.55 -4.34 8.99
C TYR A 188 -8.33 -4.49 10.31
N GLN A 189 -8.16 -5.60 11.02
CA GLN A 189 -9.01 -5.97 12.17
C GLN A 189 -9.03 -4.93 13.31
N ASN A 190 -7.88 -4.31 13.57
CA ASN A 190 -7.67 -3.30 14.61
C ASN A 190 -7.15 -1.97 14.04
N ALA A 191 -7.33 -1.74 12.73
CA ALA A 191 -6.89 -0.51 12.11
C ALA A 191 -7.74 0.67 12.59
N ASN A 192 -7.08 1.64 13.21
CA ASN A 192 -7.71 2.87 13.70
C ASN A 192 -7.10 4.07 12.98
N THR A 193 -7.92 5.09 12.73
CA THR A 193 -7.47 6.34 12.14
C THR A 193 -7.95 7.53 12.93
N THR A 194 -7.12 8.57 13.01
CA THR A 194 -7.49 9.87 13.55
C THR A 194 -7.46 10.91 12.44
N ILE A 195 -8.50 11.74 12.34
CA ILE A 195 -8.53 12.84 11.38
C ILE A 195 -7.72 14.01 11.93
N ILE A 196 -6.79 14.54 11.12
CA ILE A 196 -6.00 15.73 11.47
C ILE A 196 -6.25 16.81 10.43
N ILE A 197 -6.81 17.94 10.88
CA ILE A 197 -7.06 19.12 10.04
C ILE A 197 -6.46 20.33 10.74
N ASN A 198 -5.56 21.04 10.06
CA ASN A 198 -4.89 22.24 10.58
C ASN A 198 -4.30 22.03 12.00
N GLY A 199 -3.69 20.87 12.24
CA GLY A 199 -3.10 20.50 13.54
C GLY A 199 -4.11 20.04 14.61
N THR A 200 -5.42 20.14 14.37
CA THR A 200 -6.44 19.66 15.30
C THR A 200 -6.75 18.19 15.03
N LYS A 201 -6.70 17.36 16.07
CA LYS A 201 -6.97 15.91 16.01
C LYS A 201 -8.42 15.61 16.40
N SER A 202 -9.07 14.70 15.67
CA SER A 202 -10.36 14.12 16.07
C SER A 202 -10.19 13.06 17.17
N LYS A 203 -11.31 12.48 17.60
CA LYS A 203 -11.29 11.16 18.27
C LYS A 203 -10.86 10.08 17.27
N GLU A 204 -10.36 8.97 17.79
CA GLU A 204 -10.07 7.79 16.98
C GLU A 204 -11.34 7.21 16.35
N ILE A 205 -11.19 6.74 15.13
CA ILE A 205 -12.24 6.13 14.32
C ILE A 205 -11.73 4.77 13.87
N LYS A 206 -12.48 3.71 14.16
CA LYS A 206 -12.18 2.37 13.67
C LYS A 206 -12.43 2.29 12.16
N ILE A 207 -11.49 1.72 11.43
CA ILE A 207 -11.64 1.44 10.00
C ILE A 207 -12.50 0.18 9.86
N THR A 208 -13.58 0.26 9.08
CA THR A 208 -14.59 -0.80 8.88
C THR A 208 -14.64 -1.30 7.45
#